data_AF-A0A526SCL4-F1
#
_entry.id   AF-A0A526SCL4-F1
#
_cell.length_a   1.000
_cell.length_b   1.000
_cell.length_c   1.000
_cell.angle_alpha   90.00
_cell.angle_beta   90.00
_cell.angle_gamma   90.00
#
_symmetry.space_group_name_H-M   'P 1'
#
loop_
_entity.id
_entity.type
_entity.pdbx_description
1 polymer ?
#
loop_
_entity_poly.entity_id
_entity_poly.type
_entity_poly.pdbx_seq_one_letter_code
_entity_poly.pdbx_strand_id
1 'polypeptide(L)'
;MGFSVLTWLYLSPSLETARSFSFDWIAFVYLRNLGLMVLVAGGMHLYLYTFKMQGSRLRYDARPFHKKNALFTFNSQFLDNVFWSIASGVTVWTAYEVIGLWAYANGYMPMLDFSTHPVWFALWFVLMPFYTLTHF
;
A
#
# COMPACT_ATOMS: atom_id res chain seq x y z
N MET A 1 -0.82 -9.81 -8.59
CA MET A 1 -2.11 -10.43 -8.22
C MET A 1 -1.98 -11.42 -7.04
N GLY A 2 -0.98 -12.29 -6.99
CA GLY A 2 -0.83 -13.26 -5.87
C GLY A 2 -0.81 -12.65 -4.46
N PHE A 3 -0.10 -11.53 -4.24
CA PHE A 3 -0.09 -10.84 -2.95
C PHE A 3 -1.48 -10.30 -2.55
N SER A 4 -2.24 -9.79 -3.50
CA SER A 4 -3.59 -9.26 -3.26
C SER A 4 -4.56 -10.39 -2.86
N VAL A 5 -4.47 -11.54 -3.51
CA VAL A 5 -5.29 -12.72 -3.18
C VAL A 5 -4.94 -13.29 -1.81
N LEU A 6 -3.66 -13.45 -1.48
CA LEU A 6 -3.23 -13.96 -0.18
C LEU A 6 -3.65 -13.04 0.96
N THR A 7 -3.52 -11.74 0.75
CA THR A 7 -3.90 -10.78 1.79
C THR A 7 -5.41 -10.70 1.97
N TRP A 8 -6.19 -10.77 0.89
CA TRP A 8 -7.64 -10.82 0.97
C TRP A 8 -8.16 -12.09 1.66
N LEU A 9 -7.57 -13.25 1.37
CA LEU A 9 -8.05 -14.53 1.89
C LEU A 9 -7.64 -14.80 3.34
N TYR A 10 -6.45 -14.36 3.74
CA TYR A 10 -5.84 -14.75 5.02
C TYR A 10 -5.57 -13.59 5.97
N LEU A 11 -5.51 -12.35 5.47
CA LEU A 11 -5.11 -11.18 6.25
C LEU A 11 -6.12 -10.03 6.20
N SER A 12 -7.35 -10.29 5.75
CA SER A 12 -8.46 -9.33 5.84
C SER A 12 -9.41 -9.75 6.96
N PRO A 13 -9.86 -8.82 7.81
CA PRO A 13 -10.88 -9.14 8.81
C PRO A 13 -12.17 -9.56 8.10
N SER A 14 -12.96 -10.41 8.76
CA SER A 14 -14.27 -10.78 8.23
C SER A 14 -15.18 -9.55 8.16
N LEU A 15 -16.10 -9.54 7.19
CA LEU A 15 -17.08 -8.46 7.06
C LEU A 15 -17.97 -8.33 8.32
N GLU A 16 -18.18 -9.41 9.06
CA GLU A 16 -18.91 -9.36 10.34
C GLU A 16 -18.13 -8.55 11.39
N THR A 17 -16.83 -8.78 11.53
CA THR A 17 -15.97 -8.03 12.46
C THR A 17 -15.83 -6.57 12.06
N ALA A 18 -15.81 -6.27 10.75
CA ALA A 18 -15.69 -4.91 10.23
C ALA A 18 -16.97 -4.06 10.36
N ARG A 19 -18.10 -4.62 10.82
CA ARG A 19 -19.34 -3.84 11.02
C ARG A 19 -19.21 -2.77 12.08
N SER A 20 -18.47 -3.02 13.15
CA SER A 20 -18.18 -2.06 14.21
C SER A 20 -16.69 -1.75 14.27
N PHE A 21 -16.35 -0.50 14.53
CA PHE A 21 -14.96 -0.11 14.75
C PHE A 21 -14.48 -0.71 16.07
N SER A 22 -13.42 -1.52 16.00
CA SER A 22 -12.72 -2.04 17.16
C SER A 22 -11.22 -1.87 16.92
N PHE A 23 -10.51 -1.52 17.99
CA PHE A 23 -9.07 -1.30 17.93
C PHE A 23 -8.32 -2.55 17.46
N ASP A 24 -8.76 -3.75 17.85
CA ASP A 24 -8.08 -5.01 17.55
C ASP A 24 -7.91 -5.25 16.04
N TRP A 25 -9.00 -5.14 15.27
CA TRP A 25 -8.92 -5.41 13.83
C TRP A 25 -8.30 -4.24 13.06
N ILE A 26 -8.48 -3.00 13.52
CA ILE A 26 -7.82 -1.82 12.94
C ILE A 26 -6.30 -1.94 13.12
N ALA A 27 -5.83 -2.31 14.32
CA ALA A 27 -4.43 -2.54 14.61
C ALA A 27 -3.87 -3.70 13.79
N PHE A 28 -4.63 -4.78 13.60
CA PHE A 28 -4.24 -5.88 12.72
C PHE A 28 -4.05 -5.43 11.27
N VAL A 29 -4.99 -4.67 10.70
CA VAL A 29 -4.89 -4.13 9.33
C VAL A 29 -3.67 -3.20 9.22
N TYR A 30 -3.46 -2.33 10.21
CA TYR A 30 -2.28 -1.45 10.26
C TYR A 30 -0.96 -2.24 10.26
N LEU A 31 -0.83 -3.24 11.12
CA LEU A 31 0.38 -4.07 11.22
C LEU A 31 0.62 -4.87 9.93
N ARG A 32 -0.44 -5.37 9.29
CA ARG A 32 -0.33 -6.02 7.98
C ARG A 32 0.16 -5.02 6.91
N ASN A 33 -0.41 -3.83 6.84
CA ASN A 33 0.01 -2.81 5.87
C ASN A 33 1.45 -2.36 6.11
N LEU A 34 1.84 -2.18 7.37
CA LEU A 34 3.21 -1.90 7.77
C LEU A 34 4.17 -3.02 7.35
N GLY A 35 3.81 -4.27 7.63
CA GLY A 35 4.62 -5.44 7.26
C GLY A 35 4.81 -5.55 5.74
N LEU A 36 3.76 -5.33 4.96
CA LEU A 36 3.84 -5.30 3.50
C LEU A 36 4.72 -4.16 3.01
N MET A 37 4.59 -2.97 3.60
CA MET A 37 5.39 -1.82 3.21
C MET A 37 6.88 -2.05 3.48
N VAL A 38 7.22 -2.57 4.66
CA VAL A 38 8.60 -2.92 5.02
C VAL A 38 9.14 -4.04 4.13
N LEU A 39 8.35 -5.09 3.87
CA LEU A 39 8.80 -6.21 3.06
C LEU A 39 9.04 -5.80 1.60
N VAL A 40 8.11 -5.06 0.99
CA VAL A 40 8.19 -4.70 -0.42
C VAL A 40 9.14 -3.51 -0.61
N ALA A 41 8.88 -2.36 0.00
CA ALA A 41 9.74 -1.20 -0.21
C ALA A 41 11.08 -1.33 0.50
N GLY A 42 11.12 -1.88 1.72
CA GLY A 42 12.38 -2.16 2.40
C GLY A 42 13.19 -3.24 1.67
N GLY A 43 12.55 -4.31 1.20
CA GLY A 43 13.20 -5.34 0.38
C GLY A 43 13.78 -4.77 -0.93
N MET A 44 12.99 -3.95 -1.65
CA MET A 44 13.49 -3.24 -2.84
C MET A 44 14.65 -2.30 -2.49
N HIS A 45 14.56 -1.57 -1.37
CA HIS A 45 15.63 -0.67 -0.95
C HIS A 45 16.93 -1.43 -0.67
N LEU A 46 16.85 -2.56 0.04
CA LEU A 46 17.99 -3.44 0.30
C LEU A 46 18.59 -3.99 -1.00
N TYR A 47 17.75 -4.50 -1.91
CA TYR A 47 18.18 -5.04 -3.19
C TYR A 47 18.91 -4.00 -4.06
N LEU A 48 18.33 -2.80 -4.18
CA LEU A 48 18.82 -1.75 -5.07
C LEU A 48 19.99 -0.96 -4.49
N TYR A 49 19.94 -0.62 -3.21
CA TYR A 49 20.87 0.35 -2.61
C TYR A 49 21.89 -0.26 -1.66
N THR A 50 21.49 -1.30 -0.90
CA THR A 50 22.42 -1.98 0.02
C THR A 50 23.24 -3.02 -0.72
N PHE A 51 22.61 -3.99 -1.37
CA PHE A 51 23.28 -5.05 -2.11
C PHE A 51 23.73 -4.63 -3.51
N LYS A 52 23.18 -3.51 -4.03
CA LYS A 52 23.49 -2.97 -5.36
C LYS A 52 23.44 -4.03 -6.46
N MET A 53 22.54 -5.02 -6.33
CA MET A 53 22.49 -6.17 -7.25
C MET A 53 22.15 -5.75 -8.68
N GLN A 54 21.51 -4.59 -8.86
CA GLN A 54 21.20 -4.02 -10.17
C GLN A 54 22.33 -3.13 -10.75
N GLY A 55 23.34 -2.77 -9.95
CA GLY A 55 24.41 -1.85 -10.36
C GLY A 55 23.89 -0.47 -10.80
N SER A 56 24.54 0.14 -11.80
CA SER A 56 24.11 1.41 -12.43
C SER A 56 23.31 1.21 -13.72
N ARG A 57 23.04 -0.04 -14.13
CA ARG A 57 22.58 -0.36 -15.50
C ARG A 57 21.24 0.26 -15.87
N LEU A 58 20.34 0.44 -14.89
CA LEU A 58 19.00 1.00 -15.07
C LEU A 58 18.81 2.31 -14.29
N ARG A 59 19.91 2.94 -13.86
CA ARG A 59 19.85 4.08 -12.96
C ARG A 59 19.75 5.37 -13.78
N TYR A 60 18.58 6.01 -13.76
CA TYR A 60 18.31 7.24 -14.52
C TYR A 60 19.16 8.44 -14.03
N ASP A 61 19.46 8.51 -12.73
CA ASP A 61 20.33 9.53 -12.14
C ASP A 61 21.51 8.89 -11.38
N ALA A 62 22.72 9.22 -11.81
CA ALA A 62 23.97 8.69 -11.26
C ALA A 62 24.38 9.36 -9.94
N ARG A 63 23.75 10.48 -9.56
CA ARG A 63 24.09 11.21 -8.32
C ARG A 63 23.80 10.37 -7.08
N PRO A 64 24.72 10.32 -6.10
CA PRO A 64 24.49 9.61 -4.85
C PRO A 64 23.35 10.30 -4.06
N PHE A 65 22.64 9.54 -3.22
CA PHE A 65 21.65 10.13 -2.30
C PHE A 65 22.28 11.29 -1.51
N HIS A 66 21.55 12.39 -1.40
CA HIS A 66 21.99 13.56 -0.64
C HIS A 66 22.15 13.16 0.83
N LYS A 67 23.39 13.12 1.29
CA LYS A 67 23.74 12.96 2.71
C LYS A 67 23.95 14.36 3.29
N LYS A 68 23.27 14.68 4.40
CA LYS A 68 23.33 15.98 5.09
C LYS A 68 22.79 17.14 4.27
N ASN A 69 21.48 17.14 4.05
CA ASN A 69 20.79 18.27 3.45
C ASN A 69 19.74 18.80 4.44
N ALA A 70 19.84 20.09 4.79
CA ALA A 70 18.97 20.76 5.76
C ALA A 70 17.50 20.84 5.32
N LEU A 71 17.23 20.49 4.05
CA LEU A 71 15.89 20.35 3.51
C LEU A 71 15.13 19.11 4.04
N PHE A 72 15.83 18.13 4.61
CA PHE A 72 15.23 16.90 5.15
C PHE A 72 15.05 16.99 6.68
N THR A 73 13.91 16.56 7.19
CA THR A 73 13.52 16.56 8.61
C THR A 73 14.57 15.86 9.50
N PHE A 74 15.18 14.78 9.01
CA PHE A 74 16.23 14.02 9.70
C PHE A 74 17.62 14.21 9.08
N ASN A 75 17.82 15.24 8.26
CA ASN A 75 19.08 15.53 7.56
C ASN A 75 19.57 14.37 6.65
N SER A 76 18.66 13.44 6.33
CA SER A 76 18.89 12.24 5.54
C SER A 76 17.63 11.90 4.75
N GLN A 77 17.72 11.96 3.43
CA GLN A 77 16.63 11.62 2.51
C GLN A 77 16.07 10.21 2.76
N PHE A 78 16.93 9.27 3.16
CA PHE A 78 16.50 7.90 3.47
C PHE A 78 15.61 7.85 4.71
N LEU A 79 16.01 8.51 5.80
CA LEU A 79 15.26 8.48 7.06
C LEU A 79 13.92 9.19 6.90
N ASP A 80 13.90 10.33 6.21
CA ASP A 80 12.68 11.04 5.87
C ASP A 80 11.73 10.16 5.06
N ASN A 81 12.23 9.52 4.01
CA ASN A 81 11.39 8.68 3.16
C ASN A 81 10.81 7.50 3.94
N VAL A 82 11.62 6.83 4.78
CA VAL A 82 11.15 5.72 5.62
C VAL A 82 10.10 6.21 6.61
N PHE A 83 10.39 7.30 7.33
CA PHE A 83 9.49 7.84 8.34
C PHE A 83 8.17 8.29 7.71
N TRP A 84 8.19 9.12 6.68
CA TRP A 84 6.97 9.64 6.06
C TRP A 84 6.18 8.55 5.33
N SER A 85 6.82 7.56 4.74
CA SER A 85 6.12 6.40 4.14
C SER A 85 5.37 5.59 5.20
N ILE A 86 5.96 5.41 6.39
CA ILE A 86 5.34 4.67 7.48
C ILE A 86 4.29 5.53 8.20
N ALA A 87 4.71 6.68 8.74
CA ALA A 87 3.88 7.53 9.58
C ALA A 87 2.70 8.15 8.83
N SER A 88 2.89 8.56 7.57
CA SER A 88 1.82 9.13 6.75
C SER A 88 1.24 8.09 5.79
N GLY A 89 2.08 7.47 4.96
CA GLY A 89 1.62 6.56 3.90
C GLY A 89 0.81 5.38 4.42
N VAL A 90 1.38 4.59 5.34
CA VAL A 90 0.70 3.41 5.91
C VAL A 90 -0.53 3.83 6.73
N THR A 91 -0.46 4.92 7.48
CA THR A 91 -1.60 5.42 8.26
C THR A 91 -2.76 5.84 7.37
N VAL A 92 -2.52 6.64 6.34
CA VAL A 92 -3.56 7.09 5.41
C VAL A 92 -4.14 5.91 4.64
N TRP A 93 -3.30 5.01 4.12
CA TRP A 93 -3.75 3.80 3.45
C TRP A 93 -4.64 2.94 4.36
N THR A 94 -4.21 2.71 5.60
CA THR A 94 -4.98 1.96 6.58
C THR A 94 -6.32 2.63 6.89
N ALA A 95 -6.37 3.96 7.02
CA ALA A 95 -7.61 4.68 7.25
C ALA A 95 -8.62 4.47 6.11
N TYR A 96 -8.18 4.58 4.85
CA TYR A 96 -9.02 4.30 3.69
C TYR A 96 -9.50 2.85 3.66
N GLU A 97 -8.63 1.89 3.96
CA GLU A 97 -8.98 0.46 3.98
C GLU A 97 -9.99 0.15 5.10
N VAL A 98 -9.78 0.68 6.30
CA VAL A 98 -10.68 0.54 7.45
C VAL A 98 -12.07 1.14 7.16
N ILE A 99 -12.13 2.34 6.59
CA ILE A 99 -13.38 3.00 6.21
C ILE A 99 -14.08 2.21 5.10
N GLY A 100 -13.33 1.75 4.09
CA GLY A 100 -13.86 0.94 2.99
C GLY A 100 -14.45 -0.39 3.47
N LEU A 101 -13.72 -1.13 4.29
CA LEU A 101 -14.18 -2.39 4.89
C LEU A 101 -15.43 -2.20 5.75
N TRP A 102 -15.46 -1.13 6.55
CA TRP A 102 -16.64 -0.77 7.33
C TRP A 102 -17.84 -0.41 6.43
N ALA A 103 -17.61 0.32 5.34
CA ALA A 103 -18.66 0.68 4.38
C ALA A 103 -19.23 -0.56 3.66
N TYR A 104 -18.38 -1.51 3.27
CA TYR A 104 -18.82 -2.79 2.72
C TYR A 104 -19.60 -3.62 3.75
N ALA A 105 -19.11 -3.72 4.99
CA ALA A 105 -19.73 -4.50 6.06
C ALA A 105 -21.13 -4.01 6.45
N ASN A 106 -21.36 -2.69 6.36
CA ASN A 106 -22.64 -2.05 6.64
C ASN A 106 -23.54 -1.86 5.41
N GLY A 107 -23.09 -2.29 4.22
CA GLY A 107 -23.87 -2.19 2.99
C GLY A 107 -23.94 -0.77 2.38
N TYR A 108 -23.10 0.16 2.82
CA TYR A 108 -22.98 1.49 2.23
C TYR A 108 -22.28 1.47 0.85
N MET A 109 -21.48 0.43 0.58
CA MET A 109 -20.83 0.22 -0.71
C MET A 109 -21.18 -1.17 -1.27
N PRO A 110 -21.52 -1.27 -2.57
CA PRO A 110 -21.78 -2.55 -3.20
C PRO A 110 -20.48 -3.32 -3.40
N MET A 111 -20.48 -4.59 -3.01
CA MET A 111 -19.35 -5.48 -3.24
C MET A 111 -19.44 -6.09 -4.64
N LEU A 112 -18.45 -5.81 -5.49
CA LEU A 112 -18.37 -6.38 -6.83
C LEU A 112 -17.87 -7.82 -6.75
N ASP A 113 -18.80 -8.77 -6.81
CA ASP A 113 -18.48 -10.19 -6.90
C ASP A 113 -18.45 -10.64 -8.37
N PHE A 114 -17.46 -11.46 -8.72
CA PHE A 114 -17.32 -11.97 -10.09
C PHE A 114 -18.51 -12.86 -10.50
N SER A 115 -19.11 -13.60 -9.57
CA SER A 115 -20.25 -14.48 -9.84
C SER A 115 -21.51 -13.71 -10.22
N THR A 116 -21.69 -12.50 -9.68
CA THR A 116 -22.88 -11.68 -9.89
C THR A 116 -22.69 -10.65 -11.00
N HIS A 117 -21.48 -10.12 -11.16
CA HIS A 117 -21.20 -9.02 -12.10
C HIS A 117 -19.89 -9.25 -12.89
N PRO A 118 -19.75 -10.36 -13.64
CA PRO A 118 -18.47 -10.73 -14.26
C PRO A 118 -17.96 -9.69 -15.26
N VAL A 119 -18.87 -9.06 -16.01
CA VAL A 119 -18.53 -8.02 -17.00
C VAL A 119 -18.03 -6.75 -16.32
N TRP A 120 -18.76 -6.24 -15.32
CA TRP A 120 -18.34 -5.04 -14.58
C TRP A 120 -17.06 -5.28 -13.79
N PHE A 121 -16.91 -6.47 -13.21
CA PHE A 121 -15.68 -6.88 -12.53
C PHE A 121 -14.49 -6.82 -13.48
N ALA A 122 -14.58 -7.41 -14.68
CA ALA A 122 -13.51 -7.36 -15.67
C ALA A 122 -13.23 -5.94 -16.20
N LEU A 123 -14.28 -5.16 -16.48
CA LEU A 123 -14.15 -3.78 -16.94
C LEU A 123 -13.41 -2.90 -15.92
N TRP A 124 -13.66 -3.08 -14.62
CA TRP A 124 -12.97 -2.33 -13.58
C TRP A 124 -11.45 -2.52 -13.62
N PHE A 125 -10.93 -3.71 -13.93
CA PHE A 125 -9.49 -3.93 -14.08
C PHE A 125 -8.91 -3.21 -15.30
N VAL A 126 -9.69 -3.04 -16.36
CA VAL A 126 -9.27 -2.32 -17.57
C VAL A 126 -9.33 -0.82 -17.35
N LEU A 127 -10.37 -0.32 -16.68
CA LEU A 127 -10.62 1.11 -16.47
C LEU A 127 -9.71 1.74 -15.39
N MET A 128 -9.34 0.98 -14.35
CA MET A 128 -8.48 1.48 -13.26
C MET A 128 -7.17 2.12 -13.75
N PRO A 129 -6.39 1.48 -14.64
CA PRO A 129 -5.20 2.10 -15.24
C PRO A 129 -5.46 3.43 -15.95
N PHE A 130 -6.60 3.57 -16.64
CA PHE A 130 -6.93 4.82 -17.36
C PHE A 130 -7.25 5.95 -16.38
N TYR A 131 -7.91 5.67 -15.25
CA TYR A 131 -8.14 6.68 -14.22
C TYR A 131 -6.83 7.23 -13.63
N THR A 132 -5.83 6.37 -13.43
CA THR A 132 -4.51 6.83 -13.00
C THR A 132 -3.80 7.66 -14.07
N LEU A 133 -4.03 7.37 -15.36
CA LEU A 133 -3.44 8.11 -16.48
C LEU A 133 -3.97 9.54 -16.66
N THR A 134 -5.20 9.84 -16.20
CA THR A 134 -5.78 11.19 -16.32
C THR A 134 -5.38 12.14 -15.19
N HIS A 135 -4.75 11.65 -14.13
CA HIS A 135 -4.32 12.43 -12.96
C HIS A 135 -2.80 12.64 -12.89
N PHE A 136 -2.12 12.64 -14.04
CA PHE A 136 -0.71 13.04 -14.16
C PHE A 136 -0.59 14.48 -14.63
#